data_AF-A0A2S8AEH7-F1
#
_entry.id   AF-A0A2S8AEH7-F1
#
_cell.length_a   1.000
_cell.length_b   1.000
_cell.length_c   1.000
_cell.angle_alpha   90.00
_cell.angle_beta   90.00
_cell.angle_gamma   90.00
#
_symmetry.space_group_name_H-M   'P 1'
#
loop_
_entity.id
_entity.type
_entity.pdbx_description
1 polymer ?
#
loop_
_entity_poly.entity_id
_entity_poly.type
_entity_poly.pdbx_seq_one_letter_code
_entity_poly.pdbx_strand_id
1 'polypeptide(L)' 'MLMNDLTTTRLFSLLAEPSPVPNEEMQSAYVELVDEVKTQTQSETDYTQLFRLLNLTRIEFQALQTQILYEQGEKCA' A
#
# COMPACT_ATOMS: atom_id res chain seq x y z
N MET A 1 1.43 -10.40 -7.65
CA MET A 1 0.67 -11.65 -7.52
C MET A 1 -0.81 -11.29 -7.43
N LEU A 2 -1.69 -12.01 -8.12
CA LEU A 2 -3.11 -11.64 -8.33
C LEU A 2 -3.95 -12.22 -7.16
N MET A 3 -5.10 -11.63 -6.85
CA MET A 3 -6.04 -12.04 -5.78
C MET A 3 -6.36 -13.55 -5.70
N ASN A 4 -6.15 -14.31 -6.79
CA ASN A 4 -6.26 -15.76 -6.82
C ASN A 4 -5.31 -16.47 -5.84
N ASP A 5 -4.15 -15.88 -5.54
CA ASP A 5 -3.13 -16.51 -4.69
C ASP A 5 -3.58 -16.58 -3.21
N LEU A 6 -4.43 -15.64 -2.77
CA LEU A 6 -5.03 -15.65 -1.41
C LEU A 6 -6.07 -16.76 -1.24
N THR A 7 -6.85 -17.02 -2.29
CA THR A 7 -7.87 -18.10 -2.28
C THR A 7 -7.26 -19.49 -2.30
N THR A 8 -5.98 -19.61 -2.65
CA THR A 8 -5.22 -20.87 -2.61
C THR A 8 -4.47 -21.11 -1.29
N THR A 9 -4.63 -20.22 -0.30
CA THR A 9 -3.98 -20.40 1.01
C THR A 9 -4.55 -21.61 1.75
N ARG A 10 -3.70 -22.21 2.60
CA ARG A 10 -4.01 -23.41 3.39
C ARG A 10 -5.32 -23.29 4.17
N LEU A 11 -5.68 -22.09 4.63
CA LEU A 11 -6.91 -21.85 5.36
C LEU A 11 -8.15 -22.24 4.54
N PHE A 12 -8.22 -21.88 3.25
CA PHE A 12 -9.37 -22.22 2.41
C PHE A 12 -9.45 -23.72 2.12
N SER A 13 -8.30 -24.39 2.00
CA SER A 13 -8.26 -25.85 1.90
C SER A 13 -8.83 -26.51 3.15
N LEU A 14 -8.42 -26.05 4.34
CA LEU A 14 -8.94 -26.57 5.62
C LEU A 14 -10.43 -26.26 5.84
N LEU A 15 -10.92 -25.12 5.36
CA LEU A 15 -12.36 -24.80 5.40
C LEU A 15 -13.21 -25.67 4.47
N ALA A 16 -12.61 -26.18 3.39
CA ALA A 16 -13.27 -27.06 2.43
C ALA A 16 -13.26 -28.54 2.89
N GLU A 17 -12.50 -28.88 3.92
CA GLU A 17 -12.45 -30.24 4.46
C GLU A 17 -13.80 -30.62 5.09
N PRO A 18 -14.37 -31.79 4.74
CA PRO A 18 -15.64 -32.25 5.31
C PRO A 18 -15.49 -32.73 6.76
N SER A 19 -14.26 -32.81 7.28
CA SER A 19 -13.94 -33.36 8.60
C SER A 19 -13.52 -32.28 9.59
N PRO A 20 -13.73 -32.47 10.91
CA PRO A 20 -13.30 -31.51 11.92
C PRO A 20 -11.77 -31.34 11.91
N VAL A 21 -11.32 -30.12 11.63
CA VAL A 21 -9.90 -29.76 11.67
C VAL A 21 -9.52 -29.33 13.09
N PRO A 22 -8.36 -29.74 13.63
CA PRO A 22 -7.88 -29.28 14.94
C PRO A 22 -7.73 -27.75 15.01
N ASN A 23 -8.06 -27.16 16.15
CA ASN A 23 -7.99 -25.70 16.33
C ASN A 23 -6.57 -25.14 16.12
N GLU A 24 -5.53 -25.87 16.52
CA GLU A 24 -4.13 -25.47 16.32
C GLU A 24 -3.80 -25.34 14.84
N GLU A 25 -4.34 -26.24 14.02
CA GLU A 25 -4.12 -26.24 12.58
C GLU A 25 -4.86 -25.08 11.90
N MET A 26 -6.09 -24.82 12.33
CA MET A 26 -6.88 -23.65 11.92
C MET A 26 -6.17 -22.33 12.26
N GLN A 27 -5.63 -22.22 13.47
CA GLN A 27 -4.90 -21.02 13.92
C GLN A 27 -3.62 -20.82 13.11
N SER A 28 -2.84 -21.88 12.88
CA SER A 28 -1.65 -21.81 12.03
C SER A 28 -1.99 -21.31 10.63
N ALA A 29 -3.01 -21.88 10.00
CA ALA A 29 -3.42 -21.48 8.65
C ALA A 29 -3.98 -20.05 8.57
N TYR A 30 -4.64 -19.58 9.63
CA TYR A 30 -5.09 -18.19 9.72
C TYR A 30 -3.92 -17.21 9.80
N VAL A 31 -2.90 -17.51 10.63
CA VAL A 31 -1.69 -16.69 10.73
C VAL A 31 -0.98 -16.62 9.38
N GLU A 32 -0.83 -17.76 8.69
CA GLU A 32 -0.25 -17.82 7.34
C GLU A 32 -1.01 -16.92 6.35
N LEU A 33 -2.35 -16.96 6.33
CA LEU A 33 -3.17 -16.08 5.48
C LEU A 33 -2.93 -14.59 5.81
N VAL A 34 -2.91 -14.23 7.09
CA VAL A 34 -2.71 -12.84 7.51
C VAL A 34 -1.34 -12.31 7.08
N ASP A 35 -0.30 -13.13 7.17
CA ASP A 35 1.04 -12.73 6.76
C ASP A 35 1.18 -12.62 5.23
N GLU A 36 0.49 -13.48 4.48
CA GLU A 36 0.38 -13.35 3.02
C GLU A 36 -0.36 -12.05 2.63
N VAL A 37 -1.49 -11.75 3.28
CA VAL A 37 -2.21 -10.47 3.08
C VAL A 37 -1.32 -9.29 3.39
N LYS A 38 -0.60 -9.30 4.52
CA LYS A 38 0.35 -8.23 4.87
C LYS A 38 1.41 -8.07 3.80
N THR A 39 2.03 -9.16 3.34
CA THR A 39 3.08 -9.15 2.32
C THR A 39 2.56 -8.56 1.00
N GLN A 40 1.32 -8.89 0.60
CA GLN A 40 0.69 -8.29 -0.58
C GLN A 40 0.35 -6.82 -0.37
N THR A 41 -0.12 -6.42 0.81
CA THR A 41 -0.42 -5.02 1.13
C THR A 41 0.83 -4.16 1.37
N GLN A 42 1.99 -4.75 1.64
CA GLN A 42 3.29 -4.05 1.72
C GLN A 42 3.75 -3.45 0.39
N SER A 43 3.01 -3.66 -0.71
CA SER A 43 3.06 -2.77 -1.88
C SER A 43 2.63 -1.32 -1.56
N GLU A 44 2.22 -1.01 -0.33
CA GLU A 44 2.15 0.33 0.29
C GLU A 44 3.37 1.24 0.01
N THR A 45 4.49 0.65 -0.41
CA THR A 45 5.60 1.33 -1.07
C THR A 45 5.11 2.32 -2.13
N ASP A 46 4.10 1.96 -2.93
CA ASP A 46 3.52 2.83 -3.95
C ASP A 46 2.79 4.03 -3.35
N TYR A 47 2.02 3.85 -2.26
CA TYR A 47 1.28 4.95 -1.64
C TYR A 47 2.21 5.94 -0.94
N THR A 48 3.19 5.44 -0.18
CA THR A 48 4.15 6.30 0.52
C THR A 48 5.07 7.02 -0.47
N GLN A 49 5.49 6.35 -1.55
CA GLN A 49 6.27 6.97 -2.61
C GLN A 49 5.45 8.01 -3.38
N LEU A 50 4.21 7.70 -3.75
CA LEU A 50 3.30 8.64 -4.42
C LEU A 50 3.00 9.85 -3.53
N PHE A 51 2.76 9.65 -2.24
CA PHE A 51 2.53 10.72 -1.28
C PHE A 51 3.76 11.63 -1.12
N ARG A 52 4.97 11.06 -1.07
CA ARG A 52 6.22 11.84 -1.04
C ARG A 52 6.42 12.63 -2.33
N LEU A 53 6.18 12.01 -3.47
CA LEU A 53 6.29 12.66 -4.78
C LEU A 53 5.32 13.85 -4.90
N LEU A 54 4.06 13.64 -4.54
CA LEU A 54 3.04 14.70 -4.56
C LEU A 54 3.40 15.87 -3.63
N ASN A 55 3.94 15.60 -2.44
CA ASN A 55 4.38 16.66 -1.54
C ASN A 55 5.60 17.44 -2.08
N LEU A 56 6.58 16.76 -2.68
CA LEU A 56 7.72 17.43 -3.33
C LEU A 56 7.24 18.32 -4.48
N THR A 57 6.39 17.81 -5.36
CA THR A 57 5.81 18.59 -6.46
C THR A 57 5.07 19.82 -5.96
N ARG A 58 4.29 19.72 -4.87
CA ARG A 58 3.62 20.87 -4.26
C ARG A 58 4.61 21.95 -3.79
N ILE A 59 5.70 21.55 -3.14
CA ILE A 59 6.75 22.47 -2.66
C ILE A 59 7.42 23.18 -3.84
N GLU A 60 7.77 22.45 -4.90
CA GLU A 60 8.38 23.01 -6.10
C GLU A 60 7.45 24.02 -6.79
N PHE A 61 6.16 23.72 -6.91
CA PHE A 61 5.17 24.66 -7.44
C PHE A 61 5.05 25.93 -6.59
N GLN A 62 5.08 25.83 -5.26
CA GLN A 62 5.07 27.00 -4.39
C GLN A 62 6.34 27.85 -4.53
N ALA A 63 7.51 27.21 -4.68
CA ALA A 63 8.76 27.90 -4.93
C ALA A 63 8.73 28.65 -6.27
N LEU A 64 8.27 27.99 -7.34
CA LEU A 64 8.10 28.61 -8.66
C LEU A 64 7.10 29.76 -8.63
N GLN A 65 5.97 29.60 -7.94
CA GLN A 65 4.99 30.67 -7.79
C GLN A 65 5.60 31.88 -7.08
N THR A 66 6.36 31.65 -6.01
CA THR A 66 7.06 32.71 -5.27
C THR A 66 8.06 33.43 -6.16
N GLN A 67 8.84 32.68 -6.96
CA GLN A 67 9.81 33.24 -7.89
C GLN A 67 9.13 34.08 -8.98
N ILE A 68 8.05 33.57 -9.59
CA ILE A 68 7.27 34.31 -10.60
C ILE A 68 6.73 35.62 -10.02
N LEU A 69 6.21 35.59 -8.79
CA LEU A 69 5.68 36.79 -8.13
C LEU A 69 6.78 37.80 -7.81
N TYR A 70 7.96 37.33 -7.40
CA TYR A 70 9.12 38.18 -7.15
C TYR A 70 9.60 38.86 -8.45
N GLU A 71 9.74 38.10 -9.54
CA GLU A 71 10.11 38.61 -10.87
C GLU A 71 9.04 39.56 -11.47
N GLN A 72 7.77 39.39 -11.11
CA GLN A 72 6.70 40.32 -11.50
C GLN A 72 6.71 41.60 -10.65
N GLY A 73 7.09 41.52 -9.38
CA GLY A 73 7.27 42.69 -8.51
C GLY A 73 8.44 43.58 -8.94
N GLU A 74 9.52 42.98 -9.44
CA GLU A 74 10.66 43.71 -10.01
C GLU A 74 10.36 44.37 -11.37
N LYS A 75 9.28 43.98 -12.06
CA LYS A 75 8.81 44.63 -13.31
C LYS A 75 8.02 45.92 -13.06
N CYS A 76 7.74 46.27 -11.80
CA CYS A 76 7.17 47.56 -11.42
C CYS A 76 8.23 48.44 -10.72
N ALA A 77 9.29 48.79 -11.46
CA ALA A 77 10.20 49.90 -11.18
C ALA A 77 10.55 50.61 -12.48
#